data_AF-A0A916NRM2-F1
#
_entry.id   AF-A0A916NRM2-F1
#
_cell.length_a   1.000
_cell.length_b   1.000
_cell.length_c   1.000
_cell.angle_alpha   90.00
_cell.angle_beta   90.00
_cell.angle_gamma   90.00
#
_symmetry.space_group_name_H-M   'P 1'
#
loop_
_entity.id
_entity.type
_entity.pdbx_description
1 polymer ?
#
loop_
_entity_poly.entity_id
_entity_poly.type
_entity_poly.pdbx_seq_one_letter_code
_entity_poly.pdbx_strand_id
1 'polypeptide(L)' 'MKWGSFIVVTLVVLFIILFEKPRMARYPAKDKLAFAVLLAFGWGITLLLVLYPEVPGPTDVVEAIYRPLGRLLR' A
#
# COMPACT_ATOMS: atom_id res chain seq x y z
N MET A 1 -2.22 -3.11 19.64
CA MET A 1 -2.89 -2.23 18.65
C MET A 1 -1.83 -1.43 17.92
N LYS A 2 -1.71 -1.56 16.60
CA LYS A 2 -0.60 -0.99 15.80
C LYS A 2 -0.79 0.51 15.48
N TRP A 3 -1.12 1.33 16.47
CA TRP A 3 -1.32 2.78 16.28
C TRP A 3 -0.05 3.50 15.80
N GLY A 4 1.14 3.03 16.23
CA GLY A 4 2.42 3.57 15.74
C GLY A 4 2.61 3.38 14.23
N SER A 5 2.24 2.21 13.69
CA SER A 5 2.33 1.93 12.25
C SER A 5 1.38 2.80 11.44
N PHE A 6 0.17 3.06 11.95
CA PHE A 6 -0.81 3.96 11.32
C PHE A 6 -0.26 5.39 11.16
N ILE A 7 0.36 5.91 12.22
CA ILE A 7 0.95 7.26 12.23
C ILE A 7 2.10 7.35 11.23
N VAL A 8 2.99 6.34 11.21
CA VAL A 8 4.12 6.29 10.27
C VAL A 8 3.63 6.25 8.82
N VAL A 9 2.66 5.38 8.50
CA VAL A 9 2.09 5.28 7.14
C VAL A 9 1.50 6.61 6.69
N THR A 10 0.75 7.28 7.58
CA THR A 10 0.13 8.57 7.26
C THR A 10 1.18 9.67 7.05
N LEU A 11 2.24 9.70 7.87
CA LEU A 11 3.37 10.62 7.70
C LEU A 11 4.10 10.40 6.36
N VAL A 12 4.33 9.15 5.97
CA VAL A 12 4.96 8.82 4.68
C VAL A 12 4.11 9.33 3.52
N VAL A 13 2.79 9.11 3.55
CA VAL A 13 1.88 9.61 2.52
C VAL A 13 1.88 11.15 2.47
N LEU A 14 1.91 11.81 3.63
CA LEU A 14 2.01 13.26 3.72
C LEU A 14 3.32 13.77 3.07
N PHE A 15 4.45 13.11 3.33
CA PHE A 15 5.72 13.44 2.70
C PHE A 15 5.68 13.26 1.19
N ILE A 16 5.11 12.16 0.69
CA ILE A 16 4.93 11.93 -0.75
C ILE A 16 4.16 13.10 -1.39
N ILE A 17 3.03 13.52 -0.79
CA ILE A 17 2.24 14.65 -1.30
C ILE A 17 3.07 15.94 -1.31
N LEU A 18 3.82 16.23 -0.23
CA LEU A 18 4.63 17.45 -0.13
C LEU A 18 5.76 17.49 -1.16
N PHE A 19 6.46 16.38 -1.37
CA PHE A 19 7.54 16.27 -2.36
C PHE A 19 7.02 16.35 -3.79
N GLU A 20 5.84 15.79 -4.06
CA GLU A 20 5.32 15.72 -5.43
C GLU A 20 4.45 16.91 -5.83
N LYS A 21 3.89 17.67 -4.89
CA LYS A 21 3.19 18.93 -5.15
C LYS A 21 3.93 19.88 -6.11
N PRO A 22 5.22 20.23 -5.92
CA PRO A 22 5.94 21.12 -6.84
C PRO A 22 6.16 20.48 -8.23
N ARG A 23 6.31 19.16 -8.29
CA ARG A 23 6.49 18.41 -9.54
C ARG A 23 5.18 18.33 -10.33
N MET A 24 4.07 18.04 -9.65
CA MET A 24 2.72 17.92 -10.21
C MET A 24 2.11 19.24 -10.63
N ALA A 25 2.58 20.37 -10.09
CA ALA A 25 2.13 21.69 -10.52
C ALA A 25 2.26 21.90 -12.04
N ARG A 26 3.25 21.24 -12.67
CA ARG A 26 3.54 21.31 -14.11
C ARG A 26 2.68 20.40 -14.99
N TYR A 27 1.92 19.47 -14.38
CA TYR A 27 1.14 18.46 -15.12
C TYR A 27 -0.35 18.85 -15.23
N PRO A 28 -1.06 18.34 -16.25
CA PRO A 28 -2.50 18.51 -16.42
C PRO A 28 -3.32 17.99 -15.22
N ALA A 29 -4.55 18.47 -15.06
CA ALA A 29 -5.45 18.06 -13.98
C ALA A 29 -5.76 16.55 -13.96
N LYS A 30 -5.73 15.89 -15.13
CA LYS A 30 -5.94 14.44 -15.26
C LYS A 30 -4.86 13.63 -14.55
N ASP A 31 -3.61 14.05 -14.67
CA ASP A 31 -2.47 13.35 -14.05
C ASP A 31 -2.47 13.55 -12.53
N LYS A 32 -2.87 14.74 -12.07
CA LYS A 32 -3.08 15.02 -10.64
C LYS A 32 -4.17 14.13 -10.05
N LEU A 33 -5.25 13.90 -10.80
CA LEU A 33 -6.33 12.99 -10.40
C LEU A 33 -5.83 11.54 -10.36
N ALA A 34 -5.12 11.09 -11.38
CA ALA A 34 -4.54 9.74 -11.42
C ALA A 34 -3.61 9.49 -10.22
N PHE A 35 -2.73 10.44 -9.91
CA PHE A 35 -1.87 10.37 -8.73
C PHE A 35 -2.69 10.30 -7.44
N ALA A 36 -3.67 11.19 -7.26
CA ALA A 36 -4.49 11.20 -6.05
C ALA A 36 -5.25 9.87 -5.85
N VAL A 37 -5.80 9.30 -6.93
CA VAL A 37 -6.49 8.01 -6.88
C VAL A 37 -5.52 6.88 -6.53
N LEU A 38 -4.38 6.78 -7.21
CA LEU A 38 -3.37 5.75 -6.93
C LEU A 38 -2.85 5.85 -5.49
N LEU A 39 -2.57 7.06 -5.02
CA LEU A 39 -2.09 7.32 -3.67
C LEU A 39 -3.15 6.96 -2.62
N ALA A 40 -4.42 7.33 -2.85
CA ALA A 40 -5.53 6.98 -1.97
C ALA A 40 -5.76 5.46 -1.90
N PHE A 41 -5.67 4.75 -3.03
CA PHE A 41 -5.75 3.30 -3.07
C PHE A 41 -4.60 2.64 -2.31
N GLY A 42 -3.35 3.06 -2.58
CA GLY A 42 -2.18 2.53 -1.89
C GLY A 42 -2.22 2.77 -0.38
N TRP A 43 -2.61 3.97 0.04
CA TRP A 43 -2.81 4.31 1.45
C TRP A 43 -3.92 3.47 2.08
N GLY A 44 -5.08 3.37 1.44
CA GLY A 44 -6.21 2.58 1.93
C GLY A 44 -5.87 1.09 2.11
N ILE A 45 -5.20 0.48 1.13
CA ILE A 45 -4.74 -0.92 1.21
C ILE A 45 -3.75 -1.09 2.37
N THR A 46 -2.79 -0.17 2.50
CA THR A 46 -1.79 -0.22 3.57
C THR A 46 -2.45 -0.08 4.95
N LEU A 47 -3.41 0.83 5.09
CA LEU A 47 -4.17 0.99 6.32
C LEU A 47 -4.99 -0.25 6.67
N LEU A 48 -5.63 -0.87 5.67
CA LEU A 48 -6.38 -2.09 5.87
C LEU A 48 -5.49 -3.21 6.42
N LEU A 49 -4.29 -3.37 5.88
CA LEU A 49 -3.30 -4.36 6.36
C LEU A 49 -2.74 -4.04 7.75
N VAL A 50 -2.58 -2.76 8.08
CA VAL A 50 -2.10 -2.33 9.40
C VAL A 50 -3.16 -2.53 10.49
N LEU A 51 -4.42 -2.22 10.18
CA LEU A 51 -5.55 -2.32 11.11
C LEU A 51 -6.05 -3.76 11.25
N TYR A 52 -6.05 -4.53 10.17
CA TYR A 52 -6.47 -5.94 10.13
C TYR A 52 -5.30 -6.82 9.65
N PRO A 53 -4.29 -7.06 10.50
CA PRO A 53 -3.13 -7.88 10.15
C PRO A 53 -3.46 -9.37 9.96
N GLU A 54 -4.69 -9.79 10.26
CA GLU A 54 -5.21 -11.14 10.02
C GLU A 54 -5.67 -11.35 8.57
N VAL A 55 -5.77 -10.27 7.78
CA VAL A 55 -6.07 -10.37 6.35
C VAL A 55 -4.84 -10.98 5.67
N PRO A 56 -4.99 -12.11 4.95
CA PRO A 56 -3.86 -12.78 4.31
C PRO A 56 -3.17 -11.83 3.34
N GLY A 57 -1.88 -11.61 3.55
CA GLY A 57 -1.05 -10.80 2.70
C GLY A 57 -0.78 -11.46 1.35
N PRO A 58 -0.22 -10.72 0.38
CA PRO A 58 0.19 -11.29 -0.91
C PRO A 58 1.16 -12.46 -0.73
N THR A 59 2.02 -12.39 0.28
CA THR A 59 2.97 -13.45 0.65
C THR A 59 2.28 -14.72 1.12
N ASP A 60 1.16 -14.59 1.85
CA ASP A 60 0.37 -15.73 2.31
C ASP A 60 -0.35 -16.43 1.14
N VAL A 61 -0.74 -15.66 0.11
CA VAL A 61 -1.28 -16.21 -1.15
C VAL A 61 -0.21 -17.00 -1.91
N VAL A 62 1.01 -16.44 -2.01
CA VAL A 62 2.14 -17.18 -2.58
C VAL A 62 2.38 -18.46 -1.77
N GLU A 63 2.45 -18.38 -0.45
CA GLU A 63 2.65 -19.56 0.39
C GLU A 63 1.52 -20.59 0.20
N ALA A 64 0.25 -20.17 0.10
CA ALA A 64 -0.88 -21.07 -0.14
C ALA A 64 -0.77 -21.84 -1.47
N ILE A 65 -0.23 -21.21 -2.53
CA ILE A 65 -0.03 -21.84 -3.85
C ILE A 65 1.17 -22.79 -3.83
N TYR A 66 2.28 -22.38 -3.21
CA TYR A 66 3.54 -23.13 -3.28
C TYR A 66 3.68 -24.22 -2.21
N ARG A 67 2.99 -24.10 -1.07
CA ARG A 67 3.00 -25.11 0.00
C ARG A 67 2.52 -26.51 -0.44
N PRO A 68 1.47 -26.70 -1.26
CA PRO A 68 1.11 -28.02 -1.77
C PRO A 68 2.15 -28.58 -2.76
N LEU A 69 2.75 -27.75 -3.61
CA LEU A 69 3.82 -28.17 -4.52
C LEU A 69 5.06 -28.65 -3.75
N GLY A 70 5.44 -27.95 -2.68
CA GLY A 70 6.53 -28.35 -1.80
C GLY A 70 6.29 -29.64 -1.01
N ARG A 71 5.03 -30.06 -0.81
CA ARG A 71 4.70 -31.40 -0.27
C ARG A 71 4.74 -32.49 -1.34
N LEU A 72 4.47 -32.14 -2.60
CA LEU A 72 4.44 -33.10 -3.71
C LEU A 72 5.85 -33.45 -4.22
N LEU A 73 6.78 -32.50 -4.10
CA LEU A 73 8.18 -32.62 -4.53
C LEU A 73 9.12 -33.14 -3.42
N ARG A 74 8.58 -33.59 -2.29
CA ARG A 74 9.31 -34.13 -1.14
C ARG A 74 9.07 -35.62 -0.97
#